data_AF-A0A2A4TD85-F1
#
_entry.id   AF-A0A2A4TD85-F1
#
_cell.length_a   1.000
_cell.length_b   1.000
_cell.length_c   1.000
_cell.angle_alpha   90.00
_cell.angle_beta   90.00
_cell.angle_gamma   90.00
#
_symmetry.space_group_name_H-M   'P 1'
#
loop_
_entity.id
_entity.type
_entity.pdbx_description
1 polymer ?
#
loop_
_entity_poly.entity_id
_entity_poly.type
_entity_poly.pdbx_seq_one_letter_code
_entity_poly.pdbx_strand_id
1 'polypeptide(L)'
;MLIIGNTVTLALDRYPIDPDEYKMMETLNEVFSWLFFSEMVIKLVGLGFKGYARDKFNLFDCLIVLVSTVEIVISWADPSGGGAGGAISAFRGVRLLRVFKLARSWKSFQEILVKIGNSLKDISNFSVLLFLFIFIYALLGMELFAYRIKFDENGNVDPNGKPIRTNFDEFINSVTTIFIVIIGEDWNNIMYAYVRGTGSDFTIMFFVSLLIFGNLVLLNLFLAILLKNFSEEVNLDEEEEKPKSKKPSLM
;
A
#
# COMPACT_ATOMS: atom_id res chain seq x y z
N MET A 1 8.26 1.20 25.83
CA MET A 1 7.38 0.20 26.48
C MET A 1 5.91 0.42 26.13
N LEU A 2 5.37 1.64 26.18
CA LEU A 2 3.97 1.94 25.80
C LEU A 2 3.56 1.42 24.41
N ILE A 3 4.42 1.60 23.40
CA ILE A 3 4.17 1.13 22.03
C ILE A 3 4.08 -0.41 21.96
N ILE A 4 4.95 -1.11 22.69
CA ILE A 4 4.97 -2.58 22.74
C ILE A 4 3.72 -3.08 23.47
N GLY A 5 3.37 -2.46 24.60
CA GLY A 5 2.14 -2.77 25.35
C GLY A 5 0.89 -2.62 24.49
N ASN A 6 0.73 -1.46 23.82
CA ASN A 6 -0.37 -1.23 22.89
C ASN A 6 -0.39 -2.26 21.74
N THR A 7 0.78 -2.66 21.22
CA THR A 7 0.85 -3.68 20.16
C THR A 7 0.40 -5.06 20.66
N VAL A 8 0.81 -5.46 21.87
CA VAL A 8 0.38 -6.73 22.46
C VAL A 8 -1.12 -6.72 22.71
N THR A 9 -1.68 -5.61 23.22
CA THR A 9 -3.13 -5.46 23.39
C THR A 9 -3.87 -5.61 22.06
N LEU A 10 -3.37 -5.00 20.98
CA LEU A 10 -3.94 -5.17 19.63
C LEU A 10 -3.80 -6.61 19.10
N ALA A 11 -2.72 -7.32 19.43
CA ALA A 11 -2.50 -8.70 19.00
C ALA A 11 -3.35 -9.74 19.76
N LEU A 12 -3.86 -9.38 20.95
CA LEU A 12 -4.73 -10.23 21.75
C LEU A 12 -6.21 -10.17 21.33
N ASP A 13 -6.56 -9.22 20.46
CA ASP A 13 -7.90 -9.09 19.88
C ASP A 13 -8.20 -10.30 18.98
N ARG A 14 -9.18 -11.12 19.39
CA ARG A 14 -9.48 -12.43 18.78
C ARG A 14 -10.97 -12.67 18.71
N TYR A 15 -11.40 -13.52 17.78
CA TYR A 15 -12.79 -13.95 17.68
C TYR A 15 -12.93 -15.44 18.06
N PRO A 16 -13.90 -15.83 18.91
CA PRO A 16 -14.80 -14.98 19.71
C PRO A 16 -14.13 -14.48 21.01
N ILE A 17 -14.56 -13.31 21.50
CA ILE A 17 -14.09 -12.70 22.75
C ILE A 17 -15.23 -12.60 23.76
N ASP A 18 -14.93 -12.79 25.04
CA ASP A 18 -15.90 -12.61 26.12
C ASP A 18 -16.28 -11.11 26.26
N PRO A 19 -17.55 -10.75 26.55
CA PRO A 19 -17.97 -9.37 26.73
C PRO A 19 -17.17 -8.56 27.76
N ASP A 20 -16.68 -9.20 28.82
CA ASP A 20 -15.89 -8.52 29.86
C ASP A 20 -14.44 -8.29 29.40
N GLU A 21 -13.86 -9.25 28.68
CA GLU A 21 -12.54 -9.10 28.06
C GLU A 21 -12.56 -8.00 26.98
N TYR A 22 -13.65 -7.92 26.20
CA TYR A 22 -13.84 -6.86 25.20
C TYR A 22 -13.80 -5.45 25.82
N LYS A 23 -14.58 -5.22 26.88
CA LYS A 23 -14.61 -3.90 27.57
C LYS A 23 -13.26 -3.54 28.17
N MET A 24 -12.55 -4.53 28.72
CA MET A 24 -11.20 -4.32 29.25
C MET A 24 -10.22 -3.90 28.14
N MET A 25 -10.23 -4.59 27.00
CA MET A 25 -9.36 -4.25 25.86
C MET A 25 -9.72 -2.89 25.26
N GLU A 26 -11.00 -2.54 25.16
CA GLU A 26 -11.45 -1.23 24.71
C GLU A 26 -10.93 -0.11 25.62
N THR A 27 -11.09 -0.28 26.93
CA THR A 27 -10.60 0.68 27.94
C THR A 27 -9.08 0.85 27.86
N LEU A 28 -8.33 -0.25 27.72
CA LEU A 28 -6.87 -0.21 27.59
C LEU A 28 -6.43 0.55 26.33
N ASN A 29 -7.09 0.28 25.19
CA ASN A 29 -6.80 0.95 23.93
C ASN A 29 -7.10 2.45 23.99
N GLU A 30 -8.15 2.86 24.70
CA GLU A 30 -8.46 4.27 24.96
C GLU A 30 -7.36 4.93 25.81
N VAL A 31 -6.94 4.30 26.91
CA VAL A 31 -5.86 4.80 27.78
C VAL A 31 -4.56 4.97 26.98
N PHE A 32 -4.17 4.00 26.15
CA PHE A 32 -2.99 4.14 25.30
C PHE A 32 -3.12 5.31 24.31
N SER A 33 -4.31 5.54 23.75
CA SER A 33 -4.58 6.68 22.85
C SER A 33 -4.27 8.02 23.54
N TRP A 34 -4.76 8.20 24.77
CA TRP A 34 -4.54 9.41 25.56
C TRP A 34 -3.08 9.59 25.96
N LEU A 35 -2.38 8.50 26.30
CA LEU A 35 -0.94 8.55 26.59
C LEU A 35 -0.12 8.96 25.37
N PHE A 36 -0.46 8.49 24.16
CA PHE A 36 0.22 8.92 22.95
C PHE A 36 -0.09 10.37 22.57
N PHE A 37 -1.32 10.82 22.82
CA PHE A 37 -1.69 12.21 22.62
C PHE A 37 -0.90 13.13 23.55
N SER A 38 -0.78 12.78 24.84
CA SER A 38 0.01 13.57 25.78
C SER A 38 1.50 13.56 25.44
N GLU A 39 2.06 12.41 25.03
CA GLU A 39 3.44 12.31 24.54
C GLU A 39 3.69 13.25 23.35
N MET A 40 2.75 13.31 22.40
CA MET A 40 2.82 14.22 21.25
C MET A 40 2.82 15.68 21.68
N VAL A 41 1.88 16.08 22.55
CA VAL A 41 1.77 17.46 23.04
C VAL A 41 3.04 17.88 23.80
N ILE A 42 3.56 17.02 24.68
CA ILE A 42 4.80 17.28 25.44
C ILE A 42 5.97 17.49 24.48
N LYS A 43 6.14 16.61 23.47
CA LYS A 43 7.20 16.76 22.46
C LYS A 43 7.04 18.03 21.64
N LEU A 44 5.82 18.40 21.27
CA LEU A 44 5.55 19.59 20.47
C LEU A 44 5.88 20.87 21.23
N VAL A 45 5.53 20.94 22.52
CA VAL A 45 5.84 22.07 23.39
C VAL A 45 7.35 22.14 23.69
N GLY A 46 7.98 21.00 24.00
CA GLY A 46 9.39 20.97 24.37
C GLY A 46 10.38 21.23 23.22
N LEU A 47 10.10 20.73 22.01
CA LEU A 47 10.96 20.89 20.83
C LEU A 47 10.58 22.12 19.99
N GLY A 48 9.39 22.67 20.20
CA GLY A 48 8.76 23.64 19.32
C GLY A 48 8.36 23.04 17.96
N PHE A 49 7.50 23.73 17.22
CA PHE A 49 6.97 23.23 15.94
C PHE A 49 8.07 22.92 14.92
N LYS A 50 9.06 23.82 14.78
CA LYS A 50 10.18 23.64 13.83
C LYS A 50 11.11 22.49 14.23
N GLY A 51 11.35 22.28 15.53
CA GLY A 51 12.18 21.18 16.03
C GLY A 51 11.46 19.84 15.87
N TYR A 52 10.16 19.80 16.14
CA TYR A 52 9.31 18.63 15.97
C TYR A 52 9.24 18.17 14.50
N ALA A 53 8.99 19.11 13.57
CA ALA A 53 8.84 18.82 12.14
C ALA A 53 10.15 18.40 11.44
N ARG A 54 11.31 18.61 12.07
CA ARG A 54 12.61 18.20 11.51
C ARG A 54 12.81 16.69 11.53
N ASP A 55 12.21 15.99 12.48
CA ASP A 55 12.26 14.53 12.58
C ASP A 55 11.05 13.91 11.84
N LYS A 56 11.32 13.19 10.74
CA LYS A 56 10.29 12.53 9.93
C LYS A 56 9.47 11.52 10.76
N PHE A 57 10.07 10.88 11.76
CA PHE A 57 9.36 9.94 12.63
C PHE A 57 8.45 10.63 13.63
N ASN A 58 8.78 11.84 14.09
CA ASN A 58 7.85 12.66 14.88
C ASN A 58 6.64 13.07 14.03
N LEU A 59 6.86 13.49 12.78
CA LEU A 59 5.75 13.85 11.89
C LEU A 59 4.83 12.65 11.60
N PHE A 60 5.40 11.47 11.38
CA PHE A 60 4.64 10.24 11.21
C PHE A 60 3.83 9.88 12.46
N ASP A 61 4.44 9.94 13.64
CA ASP A 61 3.79 9.67 14.92
C ASP A 61 2.62 10.64 15.18
N CYS A 62 2.81 11.93 14.86
CA CYS A 62 1.77 12.96 14.89
C CYS A 62 0.59 12.59 13.99
N LEU A 63 0.83 12.16 12.75
CA LEU A 63 -0.21 11.78 11.82
C LEU A 63 -1.08 10.66 12.40
N ILE A 64 -0.47 9.59 12.93
CA ILE A 64 -1.27 8.48 13.49
C ILE A 64 -2.00 8.90 14.78
N VAL A 65 -1.42 9.75 15.62
CA VAL A 65 -2.15 10.33 16.78
C VAL A 65 -3.35 11.16 16.32
N LEU A 66 -3.18 12.03 15.31
CA LEU A 66 -4.28 12.85 14.78
C LEU A 66 -5.41 11.99 14.24
N VAL A 67 -5.11 11.00 13.38
CA VAL A 67 -6.16 10.13 12.83
C VAL A 67 -6.86 9.34 13.94
N SER A 68 -6.09 8.90 14.95
CA SER A 68 -6.62 8.23 16.14
C SER A 68 -7.54 9.11 16.98
N THR A 69 -7.25 10.41 17.06
CA THR A 69 -8.04 11.36 17.87
C THR A 69 -9.34 11.72 17.14
N VAL A 70 -9.29 11.87 15.81
CA VAL A 70 -10.48 12.11 14.97
C VAL A 70 -11.52 10.99 15.16
N GLU A 71 -11.06 9.74 15.27
CA GLU A 71 -11.96 8.63 15.51
C GLU A 71 -12.71 8.72 16.86
N ILE A 72 -12.01 9.05 17.95
CA ILE A 72 -12.60 9.23 19.28
C ILE A 72 -13.62 10.39 19.26
N VAL A 73 -13.31 11.47 18.55
CA VAL A 73 -14.24 12.60 18.40
C VAL A 73 -15.50 12.20 17.63
N ILE A 74 -15.36 11.38 16.58
CA ILE A 74 -16.49 10.88 15.80
C ILE A 74 -17.38 9.95 16.64
N SER A 75 -16.80 9.06 17.45
CA SER A 75 -17.58 8.14 18.30
C SER A 75 -18.37 8.87 19.38
N TRP A 76 -17.89 10.01 19.86
CA TRP A 76 -18.64 10.87 20.78
C TRP A 76 -19.75 11.67 20.10
N ALA A 77 -19.56 12.04 18.83
CA ALA A 77 -20.50 12.86 18.06
C ALA A 77 -21.70 12.08 17.49
N ASP A 78 -21.54 10.78 17.21
CA ASP A 78 -22.65 9.89 16.79
C ASP A 78 -22.73 8.62 17.67
N PRO A 79 -23.26 8.73 18.91
CA PRO A 79 -23.42 7.59 19.82
C PRO A 79 -24.43 6.55 19.32
N SER A 80 -25.32 6.95 18.40
CA SER A 80 -26.40 6.12 17.83
C SER A 80 -26.00 5.35 16.57
N GLY A 81 -24.83 5.63 15.98
CA GLY A 81 -24.36 5.01 14.74
C GLY A 81 -25.23 5.29 13.51
N GLY A 82 -26.02 6.37 13.54
CA GLY A 82 -27.08 6.64 12.58
C GLY A 82 -26.64 7.35 11.31
N GLY A 83 -25.49 8.03 11.30
CA GLY A 83 -25.11 8.93 10.20
C GLY A 83 -24.04 8.40 9.24
N ALA A 84 -23.14 7.50 9.68
CA ALA A 84 -21.94 7.18 8.90
C ALA A 84 -21.33 5.79 9.17
N GLY A 85 -22.14 4.76 9.41
CA GLY A 85 -21.69 3.43 9.87
C GLY A 85 -20.55 2.79 9.06
N GLY A 86 -20.51 2.97 7.73
CA GLY A 86 -19.46 2.41 6.87
C GLY A 86 -18.13 3.19 6.87
N ALA A 87 -18.17 4.52 7.00
CA ALA A 87 -16.95 5.32 7.14
C ALA A 87 -16.33 5.12 8.53
N ILE A 88 -17.16 5.05 9.57
CA ILE A 88 -16.74 4.82 10.96
C ILE A 88 -16.08 3.44 11.12
N SER A 89 -16.52 2.40 10.39
CA SER A 89 -15.83 1.10 10.40
C SER A 89 -14.44 1.13 9.77
N ALA A 90 -14.21 1.95 8.73
CA ALA A 90 -12.89 2.08 8.13
C ALA A 90 -11.90 2.78 9.09
N PHE A 91 -12.35 3.78 9.84
CA PHE A 91 -11.52 4.46 10.85
C PHE A 91 -11.12 3.54 12.01
N ARG A 92 -11.94 2.55 12.37
CA ARG A 92 -11.55 1.51 13.35
C ARG A 92 -10.30 0.74 12.93
N GLY A 93 -10.15 0.43 11.64
CA GLY A 93 -8.95 -0.20 11.09
C GLY A 93 -7.70 0.67 11.22
N VAL A 94 -7.85 2.00 11.25
CA VAL A 94 -6.72 2.93 11.36
C VAL A 94 -6.02 2.85 12.72
N ARG A 95 -6.69 2.37 13.77
CA ARG A 95 -6.04 2.08 15.06
C ARG A 95 -4.87 1.10 14.91
N LEU A 96 -4.96 0.17 13.95
CA LEU A 96 -3.88 -0.78 13.66
C LEU A 96 -2.65 -0.07 13.10
N LEU A 97 -2.79 1.11 12.47
CA LEU A 97 -1.62 1.88 12.00
C LEU A 97 -0.70 2.28 13.16
N ARG A 98 -1.20 2.32 14.40
CA ARG A 98 -0.38 2.54 15.60
C ARG A 98 0.68 1.46 15.79
N VAL A 99 0.50 0.25 15.24
CA VAL A 99 1.54 -0.78 15.22
C VAL A 99 2.80 -0.29 14.53
N PHE A 100 2.66 0.58 13.52
CA PHE A 100 3.80 1.17 12.82
C PHE A 100 4.58 2.16 13.69
N LYS A 101 4.07 2.59 14.85
CA LYS A 101 4.91 3.30 15.83
C LYS A 101 6.08 2.45 16.31
N LEU A 102 5.98 1.10 16.24
CA LEU A 102 7.12 0.20 16.49
C LEU A 102 8.27 0.42 15.52
N ALA A 103 7.98 0.92 14.30
CA ALA A 103 9.01 1.28 13.35
C ALA A 103 9.98 2.32 13.94
N ARG A 104 9.51 3.18 14.83
CA ARG A 104 10.35 4.15 15.53
C ARG A 104 11.30 3.50 16.54
N SER A 105 10.88 2.42 17.19
CA SER A 105 11.68 1.75 18.22
C SER A 105 12.75 0.80 17.65
N TRP A 106 12.60 0.34 16.41
CA TRP A 106 13.47 -0.68 15.81
C TRP A 106 14.36 -0.09 14.72
N LYS A 107 15.60 0.27 15.07
CA LYS A 107 16.58 0.87 14.13
C LYS A 107 16.78 0.03 12.86
N SER A 108 16.91 -1.29 12.99
CA SER A 108 17.05 -2.19 11.84
C SER A 108 15.85 -2.13 10.88
N PHE A 109 14.62 -2.00 11.41
CA PHE A 109 13.43 -1.85 10.59
C PHE A 109 13.39 -0.49 9.87
N GLN A 110 13.87 0.58 10.52
CA GLN A 110 14.00 1.89 9.88
C GLN A 110 14.97 1.84 8.72
N GLU A 111 16.11 1.17 8.90
CA GLU A 111 17.10 0.98 7.83
C GLU A 111 16.48 0.23 6.64
N ILE A 112 15.67 -0.80 6.89
CA ILE A 112 14.95 -1.52 5.84
C ILE A 112 13.96 -0.59 5.11
N LEU A 113 13.14 0.17 5.82
CA LEU A 113 12.18 1.10 5.21
C LEU A 113 12.87 2.17 4.36
N VAL A 114 14.00 2.70 4.85
CA VAL A 114 14.82 3.68 4.10
C VAL A 114 15.39 3.03 2.84
N LYS A 115 15.92 1.80 2.94
CA LYS A 115 16.42 1.04 1.78
C LYS A 115 15.32 0.79 0.75
N ILE A 116 14.14 0.34 1.17
CA ILE A 116 12.98 0.16 0.28
C ILE A 116 12.63 1.48 -0.42
N GLY A 117 12.57 2.59 0.32
CA GLY A 117 12.29 3.90 -0.25
C GLY A 117 13.33 4.34 -1.29
N ASN A 118 14.60 4.09 -1.02
CA ASN A 118 15.68 4.36 -1.98
C ASN A 118 15.55 3.47 -3.22
N SER A 119 15.35 2.15 -3.05
CA SER A 119 15.14 1.22 -4.17
C SER A 119 13.93 1.59 -5.03
N LEU A 120 12.82 2.04 -4.43
CA LEU A 120 11.66 2.52 -5.19
C LEU A 120 11.99 3.78 -6.00
N LYS A 121 12.73 4.73 -5.40
CA LYS A 121 13.21 5.93 -6.11
C LYS A 121 14.12 5.55 -7.27
N ASP A 122 14.95 4.53 -7.08
CA ASP A 122 15.90 4.06 -8.07
C ASP A 122 15.26 3.50 -9.33
N ILE A 123 14.05 2.96 -9.17
CA ILE A 123 13.28 2.28 -10.22
C ILE A 123 12.15 3.18 -10.74
N SER A 124 11.91 4.32 -10.09
CA SER A 124 10.80 5.24 -10.40
C SER A 124 10.72 5.60 -11.88
N ASN A 125 11.85 5.88 -12.53
CA ASN A 125 11.87 6.28 -13.94
C ASN A 125 11.34 5.17 -14.87
N PHE A 126 11.70 3.92 -14.62
CA PHE A 126 11.24 2.78 -15.41
C PHE A 126 9.81 2.36 -15.02
N SER A 127 9.42 2.56 -13.76
CA SER A 127 8.07 2.27 -13.29
C SER A 127 7.01 3.11 -14.01
N VAL A 128 7.33 4.35 -14.42
CA VAL A 128 6.43 5.21 -15.19
C VAL A 128 6.04 4.55 -16.51
N LEU A 129 6.98 3.86 -17.19
CA LEU A 129 6.69 3.14 -18.42
C LEU A 129 5.73 1.97 -18.17
N LEU A 130 5.93 1.22 -17.08
CA LEU A 130 5.02 0.14 -16.68
C LEU A 130 3.62 0.69 -16.36
N PHE A 131 3.52 1.78 -15.61
CA PHE A 131 2.24 2.43 -15.30
C PHE A 131 1.54 2.94 -16.56
N LEU A 132 2.26 3.53 -17.51
CA LEU A 132 1.71 3.97 -18.78
C LEU A 132 1.18 2.80 -19.61
N PHE A 133 1.92 1.68 -19.64
CA PHE A 133 1.48 0.46 -20.31
C PHE A 133 0.19 -0.10 -19.68
N ILE A 134 0.16 -0.21 -18.34
CA ILE A 134 -1.04 -0.63 -17.60
C ILE A 134 -2.20 0.31 -17.89
N PHE A 135 -1.96 1.62 -17.91
CA PHE A 135 -2.98 2.62 -18.19
C PHE A 135 -3.59 2.47 -19.59
N ILE A 136 -2.76 2.30 -20.62
CA ILE A 136 -3.22 2.10 -22.00
C ILE A 136 -4.06 0.83 -22.13
N TYR A 137 -3.59 -0.29 -21.57
CA TYR A 137 -4.33 -1.56 -21.61
C TYR A 137 -5.60 -1.52 -20.76
N ALA A 138 -5.62 -0.78 -19.65
CA ALA A 138 -6.82 -0.59 -18.84
C ALA A 138 -7.90 0.18 -19.62
N LEU A 139 -7.52 1.29 -20.28
CA LEU A 139 -8.45 2.05 -21.14
C LEU A 139 -8.96 1.20 -22.31
N LEU A 140 -8.07 0.45 -22.97
CA LEU A 140 -8.44 -0.42 -24.08
C LEU A 140 -9.37 -1.54 -23.63
N GLY A 141 -9.11 -2.15 -22.47
CA GLY A 141 -9.99 -3.16 -21.87
C GLY A 141 -11.36 -2.61 -21.49
N MET A 142 -11.45 -1.39 -20.97
CA MET A 142 -12.74 -0.73 -20.71
C MET A 142 -13.52 -0.52 -22.02
N GLU A 143 -12.89 0.01 -23.07
CA GLU A 143 -13.57 0.24 -24.35
C GLU A 143 -14.09 -1.07 -24.98
N LEU A 144 -13.32 -2.15 -24.88
CA LEU A 144 -13.70 -3.44 -25.46
C LEU A 144 -14.73 -4.21 -24.64
N PHE A 145 -14.65 -4.15 -23.30
CA PHE A 145 -15.32 -5.12 -22.43
C PHE A 145 -16.21 -4.53 -21.33
N ALA A 146 -16.21 -3.21 -21.10
CA ALA A 146 -16.98 -2.61 -20.00
C ALA A 146 -18.47 -2.96 -20.08
N TYR A 147 -19.02 -3.42 -18.95
CA TYR A 147 -20.42 -3.80 -18.74
C TYR A 147 -20.95 -4.94 -19.60
N ARG A 148 -20.09 -5.62 -20.39
CA ARG A 148 -20.51 -6.69 -21.30
C ARG A 148 -20.53 -8.07 -20.66
N ILE A 149 -19.81 -8.26 -19.56
CA ILE A 149 -19.51 -9.60 -19.04
C ILE A 149 -20.06 -9.72 -17.62
N LYS A 150 -21.15 -10.47 -17.51
CA LYS A 150 -21.85 -10.74 -16.26
C LYS A 150 -22.23 -12.22 -16.23
N PHE A 151 -22.14 -12.83 -15.05
CA PHE A 151 -22.44 -14.23 -14.86
C PHE A 151 -23.50 -14.44 -13.77
N ASP A 152 -24.33 -15.47 -13.96
CA ASP A 152 -25.27 -15.95 -12.94
C ASP A 152 -24.54 -16.75 -11.84
N GLU A 153 -25.27 -17.19 -10.82
CA GLU A 153 -24.73 -18.02 -9.72
C GLU A 153 -24.19 -19.39 -10.20
N ASN A 154 -24.59 -19.83 -11.39
CA ASN A 154 -24.18 -21.09 -12.01
C ASN A 154 -22.97 -20.93 -12.95
N GLY A 155 -22.46 -19.71 -13.13
CA GLY A 155 -21.32 -19.41 -14.01
C GLY A 155 -21.65 -19.33 -15.51
N ASN A 156 -22.92 -19.17 -15.87
CA ASN A 156 -23.39 -18.91 -17.24
C ASN A 156 -23.46 -17.41 -17.50
N VAL A 157 -23.32 -17.01 -18.77
CA VAL A 157 -23.42 -15.61 -19.19
C VAL A 157 -24.87 -15.14 -19.03
N ASP A 158 -25.10 -14.16 -18.17
CA ASP A 158 -26.42 -13.58 -17.89
C ASP A 158 -26.31 -12.05 -17.85
N PRO A 159 -27.05 -11.30 -18.69
CA PRO A 159 -27.11 -9.84 -18.65
C PRO A 159 -27.51 -9.25 -17.28
N ASN A 160 -28.28 -10.00 -16.49
CA ASN A 160 -28.72 -9.63 -15.14
C ASN A 160 -27.82 -10.20 -14.03
N GLY A 161 -26.78 -10.94 -14.42
CA GLY A 161 -25.79 -11.50 -13.52
C GLY A 161 -24.91 -10.44 -12.86
N LYS A 162 -23.94 -10.91 -12.08
CA LYS A 162 -22.95 -10.04 -11.44
C LYS A 162 -21.67 -9.99 -12.28
N PRO A 163 -20.98 -8.83 -12.34
CA PRO A 163 -19.67 -8.77 -12.96
C PRO A 163 -18.69 -9.65 -12.18
N ILE A 164 -17.72 -10.23 -12.89
CA ILE A 164 -16.61 -10.93 -12.26
C ILE A 164 -15.76 -9.96 -11.43
N ARG A 165 -15.03 -10.48 -10.44
CA ARG A 165 -14.14 -9.67 -9.59
C ARG A 165 -13.07 -8.95 -10.43
N THR A 166 -12.59 -9.58 -11.49
CA THR A 166 -11.62 -9.07 -12.47
C THR A 166 -12.33 -8.50 -13.70
N ASN A 167 -13.06 -7.39 -13.51
CA ASN A 167 -13.82 -6.72 -14.58
C ASN A 167 -13.10 -5.49 -15.15
N PHE A 168 -13.55 -5.02 -16.33
CA PHE A 168 -13.18 -3.73 -16.91
C PHE A 168 -14.33 -2.71 -16.87
N ASP A 169 -15.20 -2.76 -15.87
CA ASP A 169 -16.35 -1.86 -15.80
C ASP A 169 -15.94 -0.47 -15.27
N GLU A 170 -14.96 -0.43 -14.38
CA GLU A 170 -14.41 0.77 -13.77
C GLU A 170 -12.89 0.81 -13.90
N PHE A 171 -12.34 2.02 -13.99
CA PHE A 171 -10.91 2.23 -14.21
C PHE A 171 -10.01 1.50 -13.18
N ILE A 172 -10.35 1.55 -11.88
CA ILE A 172 -9.55 0.88 -10.85
C ILE A 172 -9.61 -0.64 -11.00
N ASN A 173 -10.80 -1.19 -11.27
CA ASN A 173 -10.96 -2.63 -11.51
C ASN A 173 -10.20 -3.08 -12.78
N SER A 174 -10.21 -2.26 -13.83
CA SER A 174 -9.41 -2.49 -15.04
C SER A 174 -7.92 -2.51 -14.74
N VAL A 175 -7.40 -1.51 -14.02
CA VAL A 175 -5.99 -1.44 -13.63
C VAL A 175 -5.60 -2.66 -12.79
N THR A 176 -6.42 -3.05 -11.81
CA THR A 176 -6.20 -4.26 -11.00
C THR A 176 -6.21 -5.53 -11.85
N THR A 177 -7.16 -5.66 -12.78
CA THR A 177 -7.25 -6.83 -13.67
C THR A 177 -6.01 -6.95 -14.57
N ILE A 178 -5.57 -5.83 -15.16
CA ILE A 178 -4.33 -5.79 -15.95
C ILE A 178 -3.11 -6.16 -15.10
N PHE A 179 -3.02 -5.64 -13.88
CA PHE A 179 -1.93 -5.95 -12.95
C PHE A 179 -1.86 -7.44 -12.61
N ILE A 180 -2.99 -8.07 -12.28
CA ILE A 180 -3.10 -9.51 -12.00
C ILE A 180 -2.59 -10.34 -13.20
N VAL A 181 -3.04 -9.99 -14.42
CA VAL A 181 -2.63 -10.69 -15.64
C VAL A 181 -1.14 -10.51 -15.93
N ILE A 182 -0.58 -9.31 -15.74
CA ILE A 182 0.86 -9.04 -15.95
C ILE A 182 1.73 -9.80 -14.95
N ILE A 183 1.27 -10.01 -13.71
CA ILE A 183 1.97 -10.85 -12.72
C ILE A 183 1.89 -12.35 -13.10
N GLY A 184 1.00 -12.71 -14.02
CA GLY A 184 0.78 -14.09 -14.47
C GLY A 184 -0.11 -14.89 -13.52
N GLU A 185 -0.85 -14.22 -12.63
CA GLU A 185 -1.79 -14.88 -11.74
C GLU A 185 -3.14 -15.07 -12.45
N ASP A 186 -3.64 -16.32 -12.47
CA ASP A 186 -4.97 -16.70 -12.94
C ASP A 186 -5.40 -16.15 -14.32
N TRP A 187 -4.42 -15.76 -15.15
CA TRP A 187 -4.66 -15.02 -16.40
C TRP A 187 -5.46 -15.82 -17.42
N ASN A 188 -5.31 -17.15 -17.41
CA ASN A 188 -6.02 -18.07 -18.29
C ASN A 188 -7.51 -18.13 -17.94
N ASN A 189 -7.85 -18.22 -16.65
CA ASN A 189 -9.25 -18.25 -16.20
C ASN A 189 -9.94 -16.91 -16.45
N ILE A 190 -9.23 -15.79 -16.24
CA ILE A 190 -9.70 -14.46 -16.63
C ILE A 190 -9.97 -14.46 -18.14
N MET A 191 -8.99 -14.78 -18.98
CA MET A 191 -9.16 -14.82 -20.44
C MET A 191 -10.35 -15.71 -20.85
N TYR A 192 -10.49 -16.91 -20.30
CA TYR A 192 -11.61 -17.80 -20.62
C TYR A 192 -12.97 -17.25 -20.18
N ALA A 193 -13.05 -16.52 -19.07
CA ALA A 193 -14.27 -15.83 -18.68
C ALA A 193 -14.64 -14.76 -19.73
N TYR A 194 -13.66 -13.99 -20.22
CA TYR A 194 -13.90 -12.97 -21.24
C TYR A 194 -14.25 -13.57 -22.61
N VAL A 195 -13.63 -14.68 -23.01
CA VAL A 195 -13.99 -15.41 -24.24
C VAL A 195 -15.43 -15.92 -24.15
N ARG A 196 -15.82 -16.53 -23.02
CA ARG A 196 -17.21 -16.98 -22.82
C ARG A 196 -18.21 -15.82 -22.82
N GLY A 197 -17.89 -14.71 -22.17
CA GLY A 197 -18.78 -13.55 -22.06
C GLY A 197 -18.94 -12.76 -23.35
N THR A 198 -17.88 -12.65 -24.17
CA THR A 198 -17.93 -11.91 -25.44
C THR A 198 -18.33 -12.78 -26.63
N GLY A 199 -18.11 -14.09 -26.55
CA GLY A 199 -18.30 -15.02 -27.68
C GLY A 199 -17.32 -14.80 -28.83
N SER A 200 -16.24 -14.03 -28.61
CA SER A 200 -15.27 -13.66 -29.66
C SER A 200 -13.87 -14.17 -29.33
N ASP A 201 -13.28 -14.91 -30.27
CA ASP A 201 -11.90 -15.38 -30.19
C ASP A 201 -10.88 -14.22 -30.25
N PHE A 202 -11.30 -13.05 -30.75
CA PHE A 202 -10.46 -11.84 -30.74
C PHE A 202 -10.03 -11.44 -29.31
N THR A 203 -10.84 -11.79 -28.31
CA THR A 203 -10.51 -11.55 -26.90
C THR A 203 -9.24 -12.28 -26.47
N ILE A 204 -8.93 -13.44 -27.06
CA ILE A 204 -7.68 -14.17 -26.81
C ILE A 204 -6.48 -13.31 -27.22
N MET A 205 -6.57 -12.60 -28.36
CA MET A 205 -5.47 -11.76 -28.84
C MET A 205 -5.15 -10.63 -27.87
N PHE A 206 -6.17 -10.02 -27.25
CA PHE A 206 -5.97 -8.98 -26.24
C PHE A 206 -5.19 -9.48 -25.01
N PHE A 207 -5.59 -10.63 -24.44
CA PHE A 207 -4.93 -11.17 -23.25
C PHE A 207 -3.54 -11.74 -23.57
N VAL A 208 -3.36 -12.38 -24.73
CA VAL A 208 -2.06 -12.88 -25.17
C VAL A 208 -1.10 -11.72 -25.47
N SER A 209 -1.56 -10.65 -26.14
CA SER A 209 -0.72 -9.48 -26.37
C SER A 209 -0.36 -8.79 -25.05
N LEU A 210 -1.31 -8.66 -24.14
CA LEU A 210 -1.09 -8.13 -22.79
C LEU A 210 0.00 -8.91 -22.05
N LEU A 211 -0.06 -10.25 -22.10
CA LEU A 211 0.90 -11.11 -21.42
C LEU A 211 2.29 -11.00 -22.05
N ILE A 212 2.38 -11.02 -23.38
CA ILE A 212 3.67 -10.89 -24.10
C ILE A 212 4.29 -9.52 -23.83
N PHE A 213 3.59 -8.43 -24.15
CA PHE A 213 4.13 -7.09 -24.00
C PHE A 213 4.32 -6.71 -22.53
N GLY A 214 3.41 -7.11 -21.64
CA GLY A 214 3.51 -6.87 -20.21
C GLY A 214 4.75 -7.54 -19.61
N ASN A 215 4.99 -8.80 -19.95
CA ASN A 215 6.19 -9.52 -19.49
C ASN A 215 7.48 -8.96 -20.10
N LEU A 216 7.46 -8.47 -21.34
CA LEU A 216 8.61 -7.77 -21.93
C LEU A 216 8.91 -6.47 -21.18
N VAL A 217 7.89 -5.69 -20.83
CA VAL A 217 8.06 -4.47 -20.02
C VAL A 217 8.59 -4.81 -18.62
N LEU A 218 8.04 -5.85 -17.97
CA LEU A 218 8.55 -6.31 -16.67
C LEU A 218 9.98 -6.83 -16.74
N LEU A 219 10.35 -7.58 -17.78
CA LEU A 219 11.71 -8.07 -17.97
C LEU A 219 12.68 -6.90 -18.18
N ASN A 220 12.30 -5.91 -18.98
CA ASN A 220 13.11 -4.71 -19.18
C ASN A 220 13.26 -3.89 -17.89
N LEU A 221 12.21 -3.83 -17.05
CA LEU A 221 12.28 -3.23 -15.72
C LEU A 221 13.26 -4.00 -14.83
N PHE A 222 13.17 -5.33 -14.80
CA PHE A 222 14.07 -6.18 -14.03
C PHE A 222 15.54 -6.04 -14.47
N LEU A 223 15.79 -6.04 -15.78
CA LEU A 223 17.13 -5.81 -16.33
C LEU A 223 17.66 -4.42 -15.99
N ALA A 224 16.82 -3.39 -16.06
CA ALA A 224 17.21 -2.03 -15.68
C ALA A 224 17.61 -1.95 -14.20
N ILE A 225 16.88 -2.62 -13.32
CA ILE A 225 17.19 -2.71 -11.88
C ILE A 225 18.55 -3.40 -11.67
N LEU A 226 18.73 -4.56 -12.32
CA LEU A 226 19.94 -5.35 -12.19
C LEU A 226 21.17 -4.60 -12.70
N LEU A 227 21.07 -3.95 -13.87
CA LEU A 227 22.14 -3.13 -14.43
C LEU A 227 22.47 -1.94 -13.53
N LYS A 228 21.45 -1.29 -12.96
CA LYS A 228 21.66 -0.18 -12.04
C LYS A 228 22.43 -0.64 -10.79
N ASN A 229 22.02 -1.74 -10.17
CA ASN A 229 22.72 -2.29 -9.00
C ASN A 229 24.19 -2.61 -9.31
N PHE A 230 24.48 -3.28 -10.44
CA PHE A 230 25.86 -3.57 -10.83
C PHE A 230 26.66 -2.31 -11.16
N SER A 231 26.04 -1.30 -11.78
CA SER A 231 26.71 -0.04 -12.07
C SER A 231 27.07 0.74 -10.79
N GLU A 232 26.25 0.65 -9.74
CA GLU A 232 26.54 1.28 -8.46
C GLU A 232 27.71 0.59 -7.75
N GLU A 233 27.82 -0.73 -7.80
CA GLU A 233 28.98 -1.47 -7.25
C GLU A 233 30.30 -1.07 -7.93
N VAL A 234 30.34 -1.02 -9.27
CA VAL A 234 31.56 -0.65 -10.01
C VAL A 234 32.01 0.79 -9.69
N ASN A 235 31.08 1.73 -9.55
CA ASN A 235 31.42 3.11 -9.23
C ASN A 235 32.00 3.27 -7.80
N LEU A 236 31.56 2.43 -6.85
CA LEU A 236 32.10 2.44 -5.49
C LEU A 236 33.56 1.96 -5.45
N ASP A 237 33.87 0.89 -6.20
CA ASP A 237 35.23 0.37 -6.30
C ASP A 237 36.20 1.40 -6.92
N GLU A 238 35.76 2.12 -7.96
CA GLU A 238 36.54 3.20 -8.60
C GLU A 238 36.75 4.43 -7.68
N GLU A 239 35.84 4.71 -6.76
CA GLU A 239 35.98 5.79 -5.78
C GLU A 239 36.92 5.43 -4.62
N GLU A 240 36.97 4.16 -4.22
CA GLU A 240 37.92 3.67 -3.20
C GLU A 240 39.37 3.65 -3.70
N GLU A 241 39.59 3.41 -5.00
CA GLU A 241 40.93 3.42 -5.61
C GLU A 241 41.52 4.83 -5.84
N LYS A 242 40.72 5.90 -5.78
CA LYS A 242 41.25 7.27 -5.92
C LYS A 242 42.06 7.67 -4.68
N PRO A 243 43.37 7.99 -4.80
CA PRO A 243 44.17 8.39 -3.66
C PRO A 243 43.62 9.69 -3.06
N LYS A 244 43.31 9.69 -1.76
CA LYS A 244 42.90 10.87 -0.98
C LYS A 244 43.96 11.97 -1.15
N SER A 245 43.73 12.88 -2.09
CA SER A 245 44.65 13.99 -2.34
C SER A 245 44.73 14.87 -1.07
N LYS A 246 45.96 14.99 -0.55
CA LYS A 246 46.30 15.73 0.66
C LYS A 246 45.80 17.17 0.55
N LYS A 247 45.04 17.63 1.56
CA LYS A 247 44.77 19.07 1.76
C LYS A 247 46.11 19.82 1.78
N PRO A 248 46.27 20.93 1.03
CA PRO A 248 47.47 21.74 1.13
C PRO A 248 47.51 22.36 2.52
N SER A 249 48.58 22.07 3.26
CA SER A 249 48.95 22.78 4.48
C SER A 249 49.33 24.20 4.09
N LEU A 250 48.39 25.15 4.24
CA LEU A 250 48.71 26.58 4.15
C LEU A 250 49.46 26.94 5.44
N MET A 251 50.78 27.16 5.29
CA MET A 251 51.61 27.95 6.21
C MET A 251 51.18 29.42 6.17
#